data_AF-A0A660N6Q4-F1
#
_entry.id   AF-A0A660N6Q4-F1
#
_cell.length_a   1.000
_cell.length_b   1.000
_cell.length_c   1.000
_cell.angle_alpha   90.00
_cell.angle_beta   90.00
_cell.angle_gamma   90.00
#
_symmetry.space_group_name_H-M   'P 1'
#
loop_
_entity.id
_entity.type
_entity.pdbx_description
1 polymer ?
#
loop_
_entity_poly.entity_id
_entity_poly.type
_entity_poly.pdbx_seq_one_letter_code
_entity_poly.pdbx_strand_id
1 'polypeptide(L)'
;KELLETTAIDDNRIVQEVTIFADKVSIDEEVVRLKSHIEMTKATIRSEGSVGRKLDFIAQEMNREANTILSKSTDMEVADQAIALKTEIEKVREQIQNIE
;
A
#
# COMPACT_ATOMS: atom_id res chain seq x y z
N LYS A 1 16.22 47.01 9.27
CA LYS A 1 15.03 46.45 9.95
C LYS A 1 13.90 46.51 8.93
N GLU A 2 14.03 45.78 7.83
CA GLU A 2 13.21 46.01 6.61
C GLU A 2 13.30 44.79 5.67
N LEU A 3 13.21 43.58 6.24
CA LEU A 3 13.21 42.33 5.48
C LEU A 3 12.13 41.35 5.99
N LEU A 4 11.13 41.91 6.66
CA LEU A 4 9.93 41.23 7.14
C LEU A 4 8.72 42.08 6.74
N GLU A 5 8.70 42.61 5.51
CA GLU A 5 7.41 42.79 4.86
C GLU A 5 6.84 41.38 4.77
N THR A 6 5.77 41.14 5.50
CA THR A 6 4.95 39.94 5.43
C THR A 6 4.64 39.67 3.96
N THR A 7 5.42 38.78 3.36
CA THR A 7 5.11 38.19 2.06
C THR A 7 3.70 37.66 2.22
N ALA A 8 2.72 38.33 1.60
CA ALA A 8 1.34 37.88 1.62
C ALA A 8 1.35 36.41 1.20
N ILE A 9 0.93 35.54 2.11
CA ILE A 9 0.97 34.12 1.83
C ILE A 9 -0.01 33.88 0.69
N ASP A 10 0.49 33.37 -0.44
CA ASP A 10 -0.35 33.07 -1.58
C ASP A 10 -1.20 31.84 -1.25
N ASP A 11 -2.49 32.07 -0.97
CA ASP A 11 -3.45 31.02 -0.65
C ASP A 11 -3.54 29.96 -1.75
N ASN A 12 -3.35 30.33 -3.03
CA ASN A 12 -3.33 29.35 -4.12
C ASN A 12 -2.13 28.40 -3.99
N ARG A 13 -0.97 28.93 -3.57
CA ARG A 13 0.22 28.11 -3.33
C ARG A 13 0.00 27.18 -2.13
N ILE A 14 -0.64 27.65 -1.05
CA ILE A 14 -1.01 26.75 0.06
C ILE A 14 -1.92 25.61 -0.45
N VAL A 15 -2.98 25.93 -1.17
CA VAL A 15 -3.94 24.92 -1.67
C VAL A 15 -3.25 23.89 -2.56
N GLN A 16 -2.33 24.33 -3.43
CA GLN A 16 -1.53 23.44 -4.27
C GLN A 16 -0.64 22.51 -3.44
N GLU A 17 0.12 23.06 -2.48
CA GLU A 17 1.00 22.26 -1.62
C GLU A 17 0.20 21.26 -0.76
N VAL A 18 -0.95 21.67 -0.22
CA VAL A 18 -1.86 20.78 0.54
C VAL A 18 -2.39 19.66 -0.36
N THR A 19 -2.74 19.94 -1.61
CA THR A 19 -3.21 18.94 -2.56
C THR A 19 -2.11 17.92 -2.89
N ILE A 20 -0.90 18.40 -3.18
CA ILE A 20 0.27 17.55 -3.45
C ILE A 20 0.61 16.70 -2.23
N PHE A 21 0.54 17.28 -1.03
CA PHE A 21 0.78 16.56 0.21
C PHE A 21 -0.28 15.48 0.45
N ALA A 22 -1.56 15.81 0.27
CA ALA A 22 -2.67 14.85 0.43
C ALA A 22 -2.52 13.65 -0.51
N ASP A 23 -2.15 13.89 -1.77
CA ASP A 23 -1.89 12.83 -2.75
C ASP A 23 -0.69 11.95 -2.35
N LYS A 24 0.37 12.56 -1.81
CA LYS A 24 1.55 11.83 -1.33
C LYS A 24 1.28 10.92 -0.13
N VAL A 25 0.36 11.30 0.75
CA VAL A 25 0.05 10.54 1.98
C VAL A 25 -1.17 9.62 1.85
N SER A 26 -1.98 9.78 0.81
CA SER A 26 -3.14 8.91 0.57
C SER A 26 -2.69 7.50 0.19
N ILE A 27 -3.30 6.52 0.86
CA ILE A 27 -3.11 5.08 0.66
C ILE A 27 -4.38 4.39 0.14
N ASP A 28 -5.40 5.16 -0.23
CA ASP A 28 -6.72 4.62 -0.57
C ASP A 28 -6.67 3.65 -1.75
N GLU A 29 -5.87 3.99 -2.77
CA GLU A 29 -5.70 3.14 -3.96
C GLU A 29 -5.04 1.81 -3.60
N GLU A 30 -4.00 1.84 -2.77
CA GLU A 30 -3.30 0.64 -2.30
C GLU A 30 -4.24 -0.28 -1.49
N VAL A 31 -5.09 0.29 -0.63
CA VAL A 31 -6.06 -0.48 0.16
C VAL A 31 -7.11 -1.14 -0.74
N VAL A 32 -7.59 -0.43 -1.77
CA VAL A 32 -8.55 -0.99 -2.74
C VAL A 32 -7.90 -2.12 -3.56
N ARG A 33 -6.68 -1.91 -4.07
CA ARG A 33 -5.94 -2.95 -4.82
C ARG A 33 -5.65 -4.17 -3.96
N LEU A 34 -5.20 -3.98 -2.72
CA LEU A 34 -4.96 -5.07 -1.77
C LEU A 34 -6.22 -5.92 -1.54
N LYS A 35 -7.39 -5.28 -1.35
CA LYS A 35 -8.67 -6.01 -1.22
C LYS A 35 -8.98 -6.84 -2.46
N SER A 36 -8.75 -6.29 -3.65
CA SER A 36 -8.92 -7.02 -4.91
C SER A 36 -8.00 -8.25 -4.97
N HIS A 37 -6.72 -8.10 -4.62
CA HIS A 37 -5.76 -9.21 -4.57
C HIS A 37 -6.17 -10.29 -3.57
N ILE A 38 -6.69 -9.92 -2.39
CA ILE A 38 -7.21 -10.88 -1.40
C ILE A 38 -8.36 -11.71 -1.99
N GLU A 39 -9.29 -11.07 -2.70
CA GLU A 39 -10.39 -11.79 -3.36
C GLU A 39 -9.89 -12.70 -4.49
N MET A 40 -8.88 -12.25 -5.26
CA MET A 40 -8.22 -13.08 -6.28
C MET A 40 -7.52 -14.30 -5.68
N THR A 41 -6.85 -14.15 -4.53
CA THR A 41 -6.24 -15.26 -3.78
C THR A 41 -7.30 -16.26 -3.35
N LYS A 42 -8.38 -15.79 -2.72
CA LYS A 42 -9.51 -16.65 -2.30
C LYS A 42 -10.11 -17.42 -3.46
N ALA A 43 -10.32 -16.76 -4.60
CA ALA A 43 -10.85 -17.41 -5.79
C ALA A 43 -9.88 -18.45 -6.38
N THR A 44 -8.59 -18.12 -6.40
CA THR A 44 -7.56 -18.99 -7.00
C THR A 44 -7.32 -20.25 -6.17
N ILE A 45 -7.34 -20.17 -4.83
CA ILE A 45 -7.21 -21.37 -3.96
C ILE A 45 -8.36 -22.37 -4.20
N ARG A 46 -9.53 -21.90 -4.64
CA ARG A 46 -10.69 -22.75 -4.94
C ARG A 46 -10.73 -23.26 -6.39
N SER A 47 -9.81 -22.83 -7.24
CA SER A 47 -9.78 -23.26 -8.64
C SER A 47 -9.10 -24.63 -8.80
N GLU A 48 -9.55 -25.39 -9.78
CA GLU A 48 -8.91 -26.67 -10.14
C GLU A 48 -7.63 -26.43 -10.96
N GLY A 49 -6.62 -27.28 -10.77
CA GLY A 49 -5.36 -27.24 -11.52
C GLY A 49 -4.18 -26.68 -10.73
N SER A 50 -3.07 -26.40 -11.42
CA SER A 50 -1.87 -25.82 -10.80
C SER A 50 -2.09 -24.35 -10.49
N VAL A 51 -2.15 -24.02 -9.20
CA VAL A 51 -2.45 -22.67 -8.71
C VAL A 51 -1.23 -21.96 -8.10
N GLY A 52 -0.16 -22.68 -7.78
CA GLY A 52 1.02 -22.19 -7.05
C GLY A 52 1.62 -20.91 -7.65
N ARG A 53 2.12 -20.99 -8.89
CA ARG A 53 2.65 -19.84 -9.63
C ARG A 53 1.72 -18.63 -9.70
N LYS A 54 0.40 -18.84 -9.84
CA LYS A 54 -0.57 -17.74 -9.87
C LYS A 54 -0.72 -17.10 -8.49
N LEU A 55 -0.77 -17.92 -7.43
CA LEU A 55 -0.80 -17.44 -6.06
C LEU A 55 0.46 -16.68 -5.69
N ASP A 56 1.65 -17.12 -6.12
CA ASP A 56 2.90 -16.39 -5.86
C ASP A 56 2.89 -15.02 -6.53
N PHE A 57 2.40 -14.91 -7.77
CA PHE A 57 2.22 -13.61 -8.44
C PHE A 57 1.27 -12.69 -7.65
N ILE A 58 0.11 -13.20 -7.19
CA ILE A 58 -0.83 -12.39 -6.41
C ILE A 58 -0.19 -11.95 -5.08
N ALA A 59 0.55 -12.84 -4.40
CA ALA A 59 1.23 -12.52 -3.16
C ALA A 59 2.34 -11.46 -3.36
N GLN A 60 3.05 -11.48 -4.49
CA GLN A 60 4.02 -10.44 -4.85
C GLN A 60 3.35 -9.08 -5.02
N GLU A 61 2.20 -9.03 -5.71
CA GLU A 61 1.45 -7.77 -5.87
C GLU A 61 0.90 -7.27 -4.52
N MET A 62 0.39 -8.16 -3.65
CA MET A 62 0.01 -7.79 -2.27
C MET A 62 1.19 -7.19 -1.49
N ASN A 63 2.40 -7.74 -1.65
CA ASN A 63 3.61 -7.21 -1.00
C ASN A 63 3.96 -5.82 -1.53
N ARG A 64 3.80 -5.58 -2.85
CA ARG A 64 3.97 -4.25 -3.44
C ARG A 64 3.00 -3.25 -2.81
N GLU A 65 1.72 -3.59 -2.67
CA GLU A 65 0.75 -2.70 -2.02
C GLU A 65 1.13 -2.41 -0.57
N ALA A 66 1.52 -3.43 0.20
CA ALA A 66 1.93 -3.28 1.59
C ALA A 66 3.17 -2.37 1.74
N ASN A 67 4.15 -2.46 0.83
CA ASN A 67 5.31 -1.58 0.83
C ASN A 67 4.94 -0.12 0.54
N THR A 68 4.04 0.11 -0.42
CA THR A 68 3.59 1.46 -0.74
C THR A 68 2.82 2.07 0.44
N ILE A 69 1.91 1.32 1.07
CA ILE A 69 1.21 1.74 2.29
C ILE A 69 2.21 2.15 3.36
N LEU A 70 3.19 1.29 3.68
CA LEU A 70 4.21 1.59 4.69
C LEU A 70 5.02 2.86 4.35
N SER A 71 5.37 3.05 3.07
CA SER A 71 6.19 4.20 2.65
C SER A 71 5.45 5.54 2.65
N LYS A 72 4.13 5.53 2.45
CA LYS A 72 3.28 6.72 2.47
C LYS A 72 2.70 7.02 3.85
N SER A 73 2.69 6.03 4.75
CA SER A 73 2.10 6.17 6.09
C SER A 73 2.91 7.13 6.95
N THR A 74 2.23 8.14 7.47
CA THR A 74 2.78 9.07 8.49
C THR A 74 2.30 8.72 9.90
N ASP A 75 1.32 7.82 10.00
CA ASP A 75 0.75 7.30 11.25
C ASP A 75 1.46 6.00 11.65
N MET A 76 1.87 5.92 12.92
CA MET A 76 2.60 4.78 13.47
C MET A 76 1.75 3.51 13.53
N GLU A 77 0.46 3.62 13.84
CA GLU A 77 -0.44 2.46 13.88
C GLU A 77 -0.60 1.86 12.48
N VAL A 78 -0.71 2.70 11.45
CA VAL A 78 -0.80 2.23 10.06
C VAL A 78 0.51 1.56 9.62
N ALA A 79 1.66 2.13 10.00
CA ALA A 79 2.96 1.53 9.72
C ALA A 79 3.11 0.14 10.37
N ASP A 80 2.71 -0.02 11.63
CA ASP A 80 2.73 -1.29 12.33
C ASP A 80 1.81 -2.33 11.66
N GLN A 81 0.61 -1.93 11.25
CA GLN A 81 -0.30 -2.80 10.50
C GLN A 81 0.29 -3.20 9.14
N ALA A 82 0.97 -2.29 8.43
CA ALA A 82 1.60 -2.60 7.16
C ALA A 82 2.78 -3.58 7.32
N ILE A 83 3.56 -3.48 8.41
CA ILE A 83 4.61 -4.44 8.74
C ILE A 83 4.01 -5.82 9.04
N ALA A 84 2.97 -5.88 9.86
CA ALA A 84 2.27 -7.14 10.16
C ALA A 84 1.71 -7.79 8.88
N LEU A 85 1.09 -6.99 8.01
CA LEU A 85 0.59 -7.44 6.71
C LEU A 85 1.71 -8.07 5.86
N LYS A 86 2.90 -7.46 5.80
CA LYS A 86 4.04 -8.02 5.06
C LYS A 86 4.46 -9.38 5.62
N THR A 87 4.47 -9.55 6.94
CA THR A 87 4.76 -10.83 7.58
C THR A 87 3.73 -11.90 7.21
N GLU A 88 2.43 -11.56 7.21
CA GLU A 88 1.39 -12.51 6.81
C GLU A 88 1.48 -12.88 5.32
N ILE A 89 1.82 -11.93 4.44
CA ILE A 89 2.04 -12.21 3.02
C ILE A 89 3.21 -13.18 2.82
N GLU A 90 4.30 -13.01 3.57
CA GLU A 90 5.45 -13.93 3.45
C GLU A 90 5.09 -15.34 3.92
N LYS A 91 4.35 -15.49 5.02
CA LYS A 91 3.81 -16.80 5.43
C LYS A 91 2.96 -17.43 4.33
N VAL A 92 2.11 -16.65 3.65
CA VAL A 92 1.32 -17.14 2.51
C VAL A 92 2.23 -17.62 1.39
N ARG A 93 3.31 -16.90 1.07
CA ARG A 93 4.29 -17.30 0.04
C ARG A 93 5.02 -18.59 0.40
N GLU A 94 5.43 -18.75 1.65
CA GLU A 94 6.01 -20.01 2.15
C GLU A 94 5.03 -21.17 1.98
N GLN A 95 3.74 -20.97 2.29
CA GLN A 95 2.73 -22.00 2.06
C GLN A 95 2.58 -22.35 0.58
N ILE A 96 2.60 -21.36 -0.32
CA ILE A 96 2.52 -21.56 -1.77
C ILE A 96 3.70 -22.40 -2.28
N GLN A 97 4.91 -22.14 -1.78
CA GLN A 97 6.12 -22.88 -2.16
C GLN A 97 6.13 -24.31 -1.63
N ASN A 98 5.48 -24.57 -0.49
CA ASN A 98 5.40 -25.90 0.11
C ASN A 98 4.39 -26.84 -0.58
N ILE A 99 3.44 -26.28 -1.35
CA ILE A 99 2.39 -27.05 -2.05
C ILE A 99 2.68 -27.25 -3.55
N GLU A 100 3.67 -26.55 -4.11
CA GLU A 100 4.25 -26.86 -5.42
C GLU A 100 5.16 -28.10 -5.36
#